data_AF-A0A7V4LQU2-F1
#
_entry.id   AF-A0A7V4LQU2-F1
#
_cell.length_a   1.000
_cell.length_b   1.000
_cell.length_c   1.000
_cell.angle_alpha   90.00
_cell.angle_beta   90.00
_cell.angle_gamma   90.00
#
_symmetry.space_group_name_H-M   'P 1'
#
loop_
_entity.id
_entity.type
_entity.pdbx_description
1 polymer ?
#
loop_
_entity_poly.entity_id
_entity_poly.type
_entity_poly.pdbx_seq_one_letter_code
_entity_poly.pdbx_strand_id
1 'polypeptide(L)'
;MNFLDFFRFGKKQQIQPDTAGKQDVPVSRSLFVDDRDPYIPETEEPKPQPVAELKGIEAIYDFLQTDFEIRGYEDALATPDMKHMADNVELIMHDLRMLIQKTCSWYEAELQKYDFHIATRGRAGLMDLVEELRAKQNVIRNAYEKVKEMGINSVEMVGMPLKIKLAYEKGFRRGLEAISRSTLLSDETDLSEDIFDQ
;
A
#
# COMPACT_ATOMS: atom_id res chain seq x y z
N MET A 1 -34.86 40.33 27.30
CA MET A 1 -34.89 39.37 28.42
C MET A 1 -36.17 38.57 28.35
N ASN A 2 -36.08 37.31 28.82
CA ASN A 2 -37.05 36.21 28.92
C ASN A 2 -37.14 35.26 27.71
N PHE A 3 -36.46 34.10 27.70
CA PHE A 3 -36.35 32.94 28.63
C PHE A 3 -37.54 31.96 28.53
N LEU A 4 -37.29 30.90 27.75
CA LEU A 4 -37.56 29.48 28.05
C LEU A 4 -38.97 29.07 28.52
N ASP A 5 -39.76 28.46 27.62
CA ASP A 5 -40.84 27.54 28.01
C ASP A 5 -41.20 26.54 26.88
N PHE A 6 -40.25 25.67 26.49
CA PHE A 6 -40.50 24.63 25.47
C PHE A 6 -40.06 23.23 25.91
N PHE A 7 -40.43 22.84 27.13
CA PHE A 7 -40.40 21.44 27.58
C PHE A 7 -41.68 21.10 28.33
N ARG A 8 -42.65 20.49 27.65
CA ARG A 8 -43.63 19.60 28.29
C ARG A 8 -43.98 18.42 27.39
N PHE A 9 -43.28 17.32 27.66
CA PHE A 9 -43.60 15.96 27.25
C PHE A 9 -44.88 15.46 27.92
N GLY A 10 -45.63 14.63 27.19
CA GLY A 10 -46.35 13.49 27.78
C GLY A 10 -47.86 13.61 27.97
N LYS A 11 -48.64 13.07 27.02
CA LYS A 11 -49.95 12.47 27.31
C LYS A 11 -50.03 11.08 26.68
N LYS A 12 -50.05 10.06 27.55
CA LYS A 12 -50.39 8.67 27.23
C LYS A 12 -51.91 8.59 26.98
N GLN A 13 -52.34 8.00 25.87
CA GLN A 13 -53.72 7.53 25.68
C GLN A 13 -53.74 6.01 25.89
N GLN A 14 -54.56 5.58 26.86
CA GLN A 14 -54.97 4.19 27.05
C GLN A 14 -56.15 3.90 26.12
N ILE A 15 -56.12 2.78 25.41
CA ILE A 15 -57.29 2.20 24.72
C ILE A 15 -57.43 0.76 25.22
N GLN A 16 -58.60 0.46 25.78
CA GLN A 16 -59.00 -0.89 26.21
C GLN A 16 -59.53 -1.71 25.03
N PRO A 17 -59.52 -3.05 25.11
CA PRO A 17 -59.81 -3.93 23.99
C PRO A 17 -61.26 -4.42 23.99
N ASP A 18 -61.93 -4.35 22.84
CA ASP A 18 -63.18 -5.07 22.60
C ASP A 18 -62.97 -6.16 21.53
N THR A 19 -63.01 -7.40 21.98
CA THR A 19 -63.10 -8.62 21.18
C THR A 19 -64.56 -8.98 20.92
N ALA A 20 -65.01 -8.95 19.65
CA ALA A 20 -66.14 -9.76 19.18
C ALA A 20 -66.16 -9.87 17.65
N GLY A 21 -66.19 -11.11 17.14
CA GLY A 21 -66.58 -11.43 15.76
C GLY A 21 -65.44 -11.89 14.84
N LYS A 22 -65.04 -13.17 14.91
CA LYS A 22 -64.27 -13.82 13.85
C LYS A 22 -65.18 -14.01 12.63
N GLN A 23 -65.17 -13.04 11.71
CA GLN A 23 -65.45 -13.32 10.31
C GLN A 23 -64.16 -13.86 9.70
N ASP A 24 -64.15 -15.13 9.31
CA ASP A 24 -63.08 -15.68 8.48
C ASP A 24 -63.21 -15.09 7.07
N VAL A 25 -62.71 -13.87 6.92
CA VAL A 25 -62.53 -13.26 5.61
C VAL A 25 -61.47 -14.10 4.89
N PRO A 26 -61.74 -14.66 3.70
CA PRO A 26 -60.73 -15.41 2.97
C PRO A 26 -59.59 -14.46 2.65
N VAL A 27 -58.50 -14.67 3.37
CA VAL A 27 -57.31 -13.86 3.29
C VAL A 27 -56.72 -14.00 1.88
N SER A 28 -56.72 -12.92 1.11
CA SER A 28 -56.17 -12.93 -0.26
C SER A 28 -54.70 -13.32 -0.23
N ARG A 29 -54.30 -14.29 -1.07
CA ARG A 29 -52.90 -14.73 -1.21
C ARG A 29 -51.93 -13.57 -1.46
N SER A 30 -52.39 -12.52 -2.13
CA SER A 30 -51.63 -11.29 -2.39
C SER A 30 -51.20 -10.53 -1.13
N LEU A 31 -51.77 -10.85 0.04
CA LEU A 31 -51.40 -10.22 1.32
C LEU A 31 -50.32 -11.00 2.09
N PHE A 32 -50.03 -12.26 1.73
CA PHE A 32 -49.18 -13.16 2.53
C PHE A 32 -48.10 -13.89 1.73
N VAL A 33 -48.30 -14.06 0.43
CA VAL A 33 -47.29 -14.67 -0.44
C VAL A 33 -46.43 -13.56 -1.00
N ASP A 34 -45.20 -13.48 -0.51
CA ASP A 34 -44.15 -12.66 -1.09
C ASP A 34 -43.46 -13.50 -2.18
N ASP A 35 -43.82 -13.26 -3.45
CA ASP A 35 -43.24 -13.94 -4.62
C ASP A 35 -41.86 -13.34 -5.01
N ARG A 36 -41.28 -12.47 -4.18
CA ARG A 36 -39.92 -11.97 -4.40
C ARG A 36 -38.92 -13.06 -4.03
N ASP A 37 -38.01 -13.34 -4.95
CA ASP A 37 -36.83 -14.15 -4.62
C ASP A 37 -36.14 -13.54 -3.40
N PRO A 38 -35.73 -14.36 -2.41
CA PRO A 38 -35.00 -13.85 -1.26
C PRO A 38 -33.80 -13.09 -1.79
N TYR A 39 -33.68 -11.82 -1.41
CA TYR A 39 -32.47 -11.05 -1.64
C TYR A 39 -31.35 -11.71 -0.84
N ILE A 40 -30.71 -12.69 -1.45
CA ILE A 40 -29.38 -13.12 -1.09
C ILE A 40 -28.53 -11.99 -1.66
N PRO A 41 -27.96 -11.10 -0.83
CA PRO A 41 -26.93 -10.22 -1.36
C PRO A 41 -25.93 -11.15 -2.01
N GLU A 42 -25.79 -11.04 -3.35
CA GLU A 42 -24.60 -11.54 -4.01
C GLU A 42 -23.46 -11.07 -3.11
N THR A 43 -22.65 -12.00 -2.63
CA THR A 43 -21.42 -11.65 -1.93
C THR A 43 -20.64 -10.83 -2.94
N GLU A 44 -20.86 -9.51 -2.96
CA GLU A 44 -20.03 -8.58 -3.68
C GLU A 44 -18.67 -8.81 -3.06
N GLU A 45 -17.83 -9.57 -3.76
CA GLU A 45 -16.44 -9.72 -3.39
C GLU A 45 -15.94 -8.31 -3.10
N PRO A 46 -15.33 -8.06 -1.93
CA PRO A 46 -14.94 -6.72 -1.54
C PRO A 46 -14.11 -6.13 -2.68
N LYS A 47 -14.68 -5.16 -3.40
CA LYS A 47 -13.97 -4.47 -4.48
C LYS A 47 -12.65 -4.03 -3.89
N PRO A 48 -11.50 -4.44 -4.46
CA PRO A 48 -10.21 -4.06 -3.92
C PRO A 48 -10.20 -2.54 -3.83
N GLN A 49 -10.15 -2.02 -2.60
CA GLN A 49 -9.99 -0.60 -2.39
C GLN A 49 -8.70 -0.22 -3.14
N PRO A 50 -8.72 0.83 -3.99
CA PRO A 50 -7.53 1.22 -4.71
C PRO A 50 -6.47 1.51 -3.65
N VAL A 51 -5.44 0.67 -3.62
CA VAL A 51 -4.26 0.86 -2.78
C VAL A 51 -3.77 2.26 -3.10
N ALA A 52 -3.74 3.13 -2.08
CA ALA A 52 -3.38 4.52 -2.28
C ALA A 52 -2.06 4.58 -3.05
N GLU A 53 -2.09 5.13 -4.26
CA GLU A 53 -0.91 5.24 -5.11
C GLU A 53 0.12 6.09 -4.35
N LEU A 54 1.15 5.45 -3.80
CA LEU A 54 2.18 6.10 -3.00
C LEU A 54 2.87 7.16 -3.85
N LYS A 55 3.01 8.37 -3.30
CA LYS A 55 3.55 9.54 -4.00
C LYS A 55 4.66 10.19 -3.19
N GLY A 56 5.51 10.96 -3.88
CA GLY A 56 6.59 11.66 -3.23
C GLY A 56 7.60 10.70 -2.61
N ILE A 57 8.13 11.08 -1.45
CA ILE A 57 9.21 10.35 -0.78
C ILE A 57 8.79 8.98 -0.23
N GLU A 58 7.49 8.80 0.02
CA GLU A 58 6.93 7.55 0.57
C GLU A 58 7.09 6.39 -0.41
N ALA A 59 6.95 6.65 -1.71
CA ALA A 59 7.17 5.64 -2.75
C ALA A 59 8.62 5.12 -2.73
N ILE A 60 9.59 6.00 -2.47
CA ILE A 60 10.99 5.59 -2.34
C ILE A 60 11.18 4.75 -1.08
N TYR A 61 10.60 5.15 0.06
CA TYR A 61 10.72 4.36 1.28
C TYR A 61 10.11 2.97 1.17
N ASP A 62 8.97 2.84 0.50
CA ASP A 62 8.33 1.56 0.22
C ASP A 62 9.25 0.64 -0.62
N PHE A 63 9.85 1.18 -1.68
CA PHE A 63 10.87 0.45 -2.45
C PHE A 63 12.06 0.02 -1.58
N LEU A 64 12.57 0.92 -0.72
CA LEU A 64 13.69 0.63 0.17
C LEU A 64 13.36 -0.41 1.27
N GLN A 65 12.08 -0.62 1.58
CA GLN A 65 11.60 -1.59 2.57
C GLN A 65 11.32 -2.97 1.97
N THR A 66 11.37 -3.10 0.64
CA THR A 66 11.20 -4.38 -0.04
C THR A 66 12.27 -5.40 0.42
N ASP A 67 11.86 -6.66 0.58
CA ASP A 67 12.77 -7.74 0.96
C ASP A 67 13.56 -8.25 -0.24
N PHE A 68 14.71 -7.63 -0.47
CA PHE A 68 15.63 -8.06 -1.52
C PHE A 68 16.43 -9.33 -1.18
N GLU A 69 16.48 -9.73 0.09
CA GLU A 69 17.18 -10.97 0.48
C GLU A 69 16.41 -12.20 -0.01
N ILE A 70 15.08 -12.22 0.15
CA ILE A 70 14.24 -13.30 -0.38
C ILE A 70 14.33 -13.34 -1.91
N ARG A 71 14.21 -12.19 -2.58
CA ARG A 71 14.32 -12.11 -4.04
C ARG A 71 15.66 -12.67 -4.54
N GLY A 72 16.77 -12.29 -3.91
CA GLY A 72 18.09 -12.82 -4.27
C GLY A 72 18.19 -14.33 -4.07
N TYR A 73 17.60 -14.86 -2.99
CA TYR A 73 17.55 -16.29 -2.73
C TYR A 73 16.80 -17.05 -3.83
N GLU A 74 15.61 -16.57 -4.22
CA GLU A 74 14.80 -17.17 -5.28
C GLU A 74 15.50 -17.12 -6.65
N ASP A 75 16.11 -15.98 -6.99
CA ASP A 75 16.86 -15.81 -8.24
C ASP A 75 18.04 -16.79 -8.33
N ALA A 76 18.73 -17.07 -7.22
CA ALA A 76 19.80 -18.07 -7.19
C ALA A 76 19.29 -19.50 -7.41
N LEU A 77 18.13 -19.84 -6.86
CA LEU A 77 17.49 -21.15 -7.10
C LEU A 77 17.09 -21.33 -8.56
N ALA A 78 16.68 -20.26 -9.23
CA ALA A 78 16.30 -20.28 -10.64
C ALA A 78 17.52 -20.28 -11.58
N THR A 79 18.50 -19.40 -11.34
CA THR A 79 19.69 -19.22 -12.17
C THR A 79 20.93 -19.01 -11.29
N PRO A 80 21.67 -20.09 -10.96
CA PRO A 80 22.82 -20.05 -10.06
C PRO A 80 24.10 -19.54 -10.74
N ASP A 81 24.08 -18.33 -11.30
CA ASP A 81 25.23 -17.68 -11.94
C ASP A 81 25.55 -16.33 -11.28
N MET A 82 26.82 -16.13 -10.92
CA MET A 82 27.31 -14.88 -10.32
C MET A 82 27.20 -13.69 -11.28
N LYS A 83 27.26 -13.91 -12.59
CA LYS A 83 27.02 -12.83 -13.57
C LYS A 83 25.56 -12.38 -13.52
N HIS A 84 24.63 -13.34 -13.45
CA HIS A 84 23.21 -13.03 -13.31
C HIS A 84 22.91 -12.23 -12.04
N MET A 85 23.55 -12.58 -10.92
CA MET A 85 23.46 -11.81 -9.68
C MET A 85 23.89 -10.35 -9.87
N ALA A 86 25.05 -10.11 -10.49
CA ALA A 86 25.57 -8.76 -10.70
C ALA A 86 24.66 -7.93 -11.62
N ASP A 87 24.17 -8.53 -12.71
CA ASP A 87 23.24 -7.88 -13.64
C ASP A 87 21.93 -7.48 -12.94
N ASN A 88 21.39 -8.34 -12.07
CA ASN A 88 20.17 -8.04 -11.31
C ASN A 88 20.39 -6.93 -10.25
N VAL A 89 21.55 -6.87 -9.60
CA VAL A 89 21.90 -5.75 -8.71
C VAL A 89 21.85 -4.43 -9.48
N GLU A 90 22.46 -4.38 -10.67
CA GLU A 90 22.43 -3.17 -11.50
C GLU A 90 21.00 -2.79 -11.90
N LEU A 91 20.17 -3.77 -12.29
CA LEU A 91 18.75 -3.54 -12.62
C LEU A 91 17.98 -2.95 -11.43
N ILE A 92 18.11 -3.54 -10.24
CA ILE A 92 17.46 -3.03 -9.02
C ILE A 92 17.89 -1.58 -8.72
N MET A 93 19.17 -1.27 -8.92
CA MET A 93 19.70 0.08 -8.71
C MET A 93 19.26 1.06 -9.79
N HIS A 94 19.05 0.60 -11.02
CA HIS A 94 18.44 1.39 -12.08
C HIS A 94 16.97 1.71 -11.77
N ASP A 95 16.20 0.73 -11.30
CA ASP A 95 14.81 0.92 -10.88
C ASP A 95 14.69 1.95 -9.75
N LEU A 96 15.56 1.87 -8.74
CA LEU A 96 15.64 2.87 -7.67
C LEU A 96 15.91 4.27 -8.22
N ARG A 97 16.89 4.41 -9.12
CA ARG A 97 17.24 5.70 -9.74
C ARG A 97 16.10 6.27 -10.57
N MET A 98 15.39 5.43 -11.33
CA MET A 98 14.19 5.85 -12.06
C MET A 98 13.08 6.32 -11.13
N LEU A 99 12.85 5.62 -10.02
CA LEU A 99 11.86 6.01 -9.02
C LEU A 99 12.21 7.35 -8.37
N ILE A 100 13.47 7.56 -8.01
CA ILE A 100 13.98 8.83 -7.48
C ILE A 100 13.75 9.96 -8.50
N GLN A 101 14.08 9.74 -9.78
CA GLN A 101 13.89 10.73 -10.83
C GLN A 101 12.41 11.12 -11.00
N LYS A 102 11.51 10.12 -11.06
CA LYS A 102 10.05 10.36 -11.12
C LYS A 102 9.58 11.18 -9.92
N THR A 103 10.10 10.87 -8.74
CA THR A 103 9.77 11.57 -7.49
C THR A 103 10.27 13.01 -7.50
N CYS A 104 11.48 13.26 -8.00
CA CYS A 104 12.01 14.62 -8.20
C CYS A 104 11.10 15.45 -9.12
N SER A 105 10.72 14.90 -10.29
CA SER A 105 9.83 15.58 -11.23
C SER A 105 8.46 15.87 -10.61
N TRP A 106 7.94 14.97 -9.78
CA TRP A 106 6.69 15.21 -9.04
C TRP A 106 6.83 16.39 -8.06
N TYR A 107 7.90 16.44 -7.27
CA TYR A 107 8.17 17.55 -6.34
C TYR A 107 8.35 18.89 -7.06
N GLU A 108 9.05 18.91 -8.19
CA GLU A 108 9.23 20.11 -9.02
C GLU A 108 7.89 20.66 -9.51
N ALA A 109 7.03 19.78 -10.04
CA ALA A 109 5.69 20.15 -10.47
C ALA A 109 4.84 20.66 -9.29
N GLU A 110 4.97 20.06 -8.11
CA GLU A 110 4.23 20.47 -6.92
C GLU A 110 4.70 21.84 -6.42
N LEU A 111 6.01 22.07 -6.34
CA LEU A 111 6.59 23.36 -5.96
C LEU A 111 6.14 24.49 -6.88
N GLN A 112 6.07 24.24 -8.19
CA GLN A 112 5.59 25.22 -9.17
C GLN A 112 4.12 25.61 -8.94
N LYS A 113 3.26 24.69 -8.51
CA LYS A 113 1.87 25.01 -8.13
C LYS A 113 1.83 25.95 -6.93
N TYR A 114 2.66 25.69 -5.91
CA TYR A 114 2.77 26.56 -4.75
C TYR A 114 3.26 27.96 -5.14
N ASP A 115 4.26 28.07 -6.02
CA ASP A 115 4.74 29.37 -6.51
C ASP A 115 3.63 30.16 -7.20
N PHE A 116 2.88 29.51 -8.10
CA PHE A 116 1.74 30.13 -8.76
C PHE A 116 0.67 30.58 -7.75
N HIS A 117 0.35 29.74 -6.77
CA HIS A 117 -0.65 30.03 -5.76
C HIS A 117 -0.25 31.17 -4.82
N ILE A 118 1.02 31.21 -4.38
CA ILE A 118 1.60 32.28 -3.58
C ILE A 118 1.55 33.61 -4.34
N ALA A 119 1.99 33.63 -5.61
CA ALA A 119 1.99 34.84 -6.42
C ALA A 119 0.57 35.39 -6.63
N THR A 120 -0.40 34.52 -6.91
CA THR A 120 -1.77 34.94 -7.21
C THR A 120 -2.49 35.47 -5.97
N ARG A 121 -2.32 34.81 -4.82
CA ARG A 121 -2.91 35.23 -3.54
C ARG A 121 -2.22 36.46 -2.94
N GLY A 122 -0.91 36.60 -3.14
CA GLY A 122 -0.18 37.80 -2.78
C GLY A 122 -0.69 39.04 -3.52
N ARG A 123 -0.95 38.94 -4.83
CA ARG A 123 -1.57 40.02 -5.60
C ARG A 123 -2.99 40.37 -5.13
N ALA A 124 -3.72 39.40 -4.59
CA ALA A 124 -5.04 39.60 -4.03
C ALA A 124 -5.03 40.16 -2.58
N GLY A 125 -3.85 40.37 -1.98
CA GLY A 125 -3.70 40.89 -0.62
C GLY A 125 -3.99 39.85 0.48
N LEU A 126 -4.08 38.56 0.15
CA LEU A 126 -4.40 37.48 1.08
C LEU A 126 -3.14 37.00 1.83
N MET A 127 -2.56 37.87 2.66
CA MET A 127 -1.23 37.65 3.26
C MET A 127 -1.16 36.44 4.20
N ASP A 128 -2.17 36.23 5.06
CA ASP A 128 -2.21 35.07 5.97
C ASP A 128 -2.13 33.74 5.20
N LEU A 129 -2.87 33.65 4.08
CA LEU A 129 -2.87 32.46 3.23
C LEU A 129 -1.54 32.30 2.47
N VAL A 130 -0.88 33.41 2.12
CA VAL A 130 0.46 33.37 1.52
C VAL A 130 1.48 32.81 2.52
N GLU A 131 1.41 33.20 3.78
CA GLU A 131 2.29 32.67 4.82
C GLU A 131 2.06 31.18 5.04
N GLU A 132 0.80 30.74 5.11
CA GLU A 132 0.46 29.32 5.21
C GLU A 132 1.01 28.51 4.02
N LEU A 133 0.84 29.02 2.80
CA LEU A 133 1.35 28.36 1.59
C LEU A 133 2.87 28.30 1.57
N ARG A 134 3.57 29.34 2.03
CA ARG A 134 5.04 29.34 2.16
C ARG A 134 5.51 28.31 3.16
N ALA A 135 4.83 28.17 4.29
CA ALA A 135 5.15 27.15 5.28
C ALA A 135 5.02 25.74 4.68
N LYS A 136 3.90 25.45 4.00
CA LYS A 136 3.69 24.17 3.30
C LYS A 136 4.72 23.93 2.20
N GLN A 137 5.01 24.93 1.38
CA GLN A 137 6.03 24.85 0.33
C GLN A 137 7.40 24.53 0.92
N ASN A 138 7.73 25.08 2.09
CA ASN A 138 9.01 24.79 2.74
C ASN A 138 9.12 23.33 3.20
N VAL A 139 8.04 22.73 3.70
CA VAL A 139 8.00 21.31 4.04
C VAL A 139 8.25 20.44 2.81
N ILE A 140 7.59 20.76 1.70
CA ILE A 140 7.75 20.05 0.42
C ILE A 140 9.18 20.20 -0.11
N ARG A 141 9.75 21.41 -0.04
CA ARG A 141 11.14 21.68 -0.43
C ARG A 141 12.12 20.86 0.39
N ASN A 142 11.94 20.79 1.70
CA ASN A 142 12.79 19.97 2.56
C ASN A 142 12.71 18.48 2.22
N ALA A 143 11.52 17.98 1.86
CA ALA A 143 11.37 16.61 1.40
C ALA A 143 12.05 16.37 0.04
N TYR A 144 11.95 17.32 -0.89
CA TYR A 144 12.63 17.28 -2.19
C TYR A 144 14.15 17.25 -2.05
N GLU A 145 14.73 18.05 -1.14
CA GLU A 145 16.17 18.01 -0.86
C GLU A 145 16.62 16.63 -0.38
N LYS A 146 15.85 15.98 0.50
CA LYS A 146 16.15 14.60 0.93
C LYS A 146 16.11 13.60 -0.22
N VAL A 147 15.16 13.76 -1.16
CA VAL A 147 15.09 12.90 -2.35
C VAL A 147 16.30 13.11 -3.25
N LYS A 148 16.77 14.35 -3.42
CA LYS A 148 18.01 14.61 -4.18
C LYS A 148 19.23 13.98 -3.51
N GLU A 149 19.33 14.06 -2.19
CA GLU A 149 20.38 13.37 -1.42
C GLU A 149 20.32 11.84 -1.62
N MET A 150 19.13 11.24 -1.59
CA MET A 150 18.95 9.83 -1.92
C MET A 150 19.42 9.50 -3.34
N GLY A 151 19.21 10.41 -4.30
CA GLY A 151 19.74 10.31 -5.66
C GLY A 151 21.27 10.23 -5.68
N ILE A 152 21.95 11.12 -4.96
CA ILE A 152 23.42 11.10 -4.85
C ILE A 152 23.89 9.79 -4.21
N ASN A 153 23.28 9.40 -3.09
CA ASN A 153 23.60 8.16 -2.37
C ASN A 153 23.44 6.91 -3.25
N SER A 154 22.50 6.92 -4.20
CA SER A 154 22.28 5.81 -5.14
C SER A 154 23.40 5.67 -6.18
N VAL A 155 24.04 6.77 -6.56
CA VAL A 155 25.17 6.77 -7.50
C VAL A 155 26.46 6.43 -6.77
N GLU A 156 26.66 7.00 -5.58
CA GLU A 156 27.84 6.74 -4.74
C GLU A 156 27.80 5.36 -4.06
N MET A 157 26.66 4.66 -4.13
CA MET A 157 26.44 3.35 -3.50
C MET A 157 26.72 3.37 -1.99
N VAL A 158 26.13 4.34 -1.29
CA VAL A 158 26.25 4.50 0.16
C VAL A 158 24.90 4.46 0.86
N GLY A 159 24.88 4.12 2.14
CA GLY A 159 23.65 4.13 2.96
C GLY A 159 22.61 3.08 2.52
N MET A 160 21.37 3.52 2.29
CA MET A 160 20.24 2.62 2.00
C MET A 160 20.37 1.87 0.66
N PRO A 161 20.80 2.48 -0.47
CA PRO A 161 21.14 1.76 -1.70
C PRO A 161 22.13 0.60 -1.46
N LEU A 162 23.19 0.84 -0.69
CA LEU A 162 24.16 -0.20 -0.35
C LEU A 162 23.52 -1.34 0.44
N LYS A 163 22.61 -1.04 1.38
CA LYS A 163 21.86 -2.06 2.12
C LYS A 163 21.09 -2.98 1.18
N ILE A 164 20.43 -2.44 0.14
CA ILE A 164 19.69 -3.24 -0.84
C ILE A 164 20.62 -4.20 -1.57
N LYS A 165 21.73 -3.67 -2.11
CA LYS A 165 22.74 -4.49 -2.80
C LYS A 165 23.22 -5.64 -1.91
N LEU A 166 23.61 -5.33 -0.67
CA LEU A 166 24.11 -6.34 0.28
C LEU A 166 23.05 -7.38 0.65
N ALA A 167 21.79 -6.97 0.83
CA ALA A 167 20.69 -7.88 1.14
C ALA A 167 20.45 -8.85 -0.02
N TYR A 168 20.40 -8.35 -1.26
CA TYR A 168 20.26 -9.17 -2.45
C TYR A 168 21.42 -10.16 -2.63
N GLU A 169 22.67 -9.68 -2.58
CA GLU A 169 23.86 -10.53 -2.71
C GLU A 169 23.98 -11.58 -1.59
N LYS A 170 23.50 -11.25 -0.39
CA LYS A 170 23.43 -12.21 0.72
C LYS A 170 22.38 -13.29 0.43
N GLY A 171 21.18 -12.90 0.01
CA GLY A 171 20.12 -13.82 -0.39
C GLY A 171 20.58 -14.80 -1.48
N PHE A 172 21.20 -14.26 -2.51
CA PHE A 172 21.72 -15.04 -3.63
C PHE A 172 22.75 -16.08 -3.18
N ARG A 173 23.73 -15.68 -2.37
CA ARG A 173 24.71 -16.63 -1.80
C ARG A 173 24.06 -17.72 -0.95
N ARG A 174 23.03 -17.38 -0.15
CA ARG A 174 22.27 -18.39 0.60
C ARG A 174 21.56 -19.38 -0.31
N GLY A 175 21.08 -18.94 -1.48
CA GLY A 175 20.48 -19.82 -2.48
C GLY A 175 21.50 -20.78 -3.09
N LEU A 176 22.68 -20.28 -3.45
CA LEU A 176 23.79 -21.12 -3.93
C LEU A 176 24.23 -22.16 -2.88
N GLU A 177 24.32 -21.75 -1.62
CA GLU A 177 24.62 -22.68 -0.52
C GLU A 177 23.55 -23.76 -0.37
N ALA A 178 22.27 -23.41 -0.53
CA ALA A 178 21.18 -24.38 -0.45
C ALA A 178 21.25 -25.41 -1.58
N ILE A 179 21.51 -24.96 -2.81
CA ILE A 179 21.74 -25.85 -3.96
C ILE A 179 22.91 -26.78 -3.67
N SER A 180 24.07 -26.22 -3.28
CA SER A 180 25.27 -27.01 -3.03
C SER A 180 25.06 -28.07 -1.95
N ARG A 181 24.36 -27.74 -0.85
CA ARG A 181 24.02 -28.71 0.20
C ARG A 181 23.09 -29.80 -0.32
N SER A 182 22.11 -29.45 -1.15
CA SER A 182 21.18 -30.43 -1.72
C SER A 182 21.87 -31.41 -2.66
N THR A 183 22.81 -30.94 -3.48
CA THR A 183 23.60 -31.78 -4.38
C THR A 183 24.54 -32.72 -3.61
N LEU A 184 25.19 -32.22 -2.55
CA LEU A 184 26.04 -33.08 -1.71
C LEU A 184 25.23 -34.16 -0.97
N LEU A 185 24.03 -33.81 -0.50
CA LEU A 185 23.16 -34.77 0.17
C LEU A 185 22.64 -35.86 -0.77
N SER A 186 22.30 -35.50 -2.03
CA SER A 186 21.91 -36.50 -3.04
C SER A 186 23.06 -37.44 -3.36
N ASP A 187 24.28 -36.92 -3.52
CA ASP A 187 25.46 -37.74 -3.79
C ASP A 187 25.77 -38.72 -2.63
N GLU A 188 25.56 -38.32 -1.37
CA GLU A 188 25.72 -39.21 -0.20
C GLU A 188 24.63 -40.31 -0.11
N THR A 189 23.42 -40.03 -0.59
CA THR A 189 22.33 -41.02 -0.57
C THR A 189 22.54 -42.09 -1.63
N ASP A 190 22.96 -41.72 -2.84
CA ASP A 190 23.27 -42.66 -3.91
C ASP A 190 24.41 -43.62 -3.52
N LEU A 191 25.44 -43.13 -2.80
CA LEU A 191 26.53 -43.97 -2.28
C LEU A 191 26.08 -44.96 -1.19
N SER A 192 24.99 -44.66 -0.48
CA SER A 192 24.48 -45.53 0.59
C SER A 192 23.61 -46.67 0.04
N GLU A 193 22.89 -46.45 -1.06
CA GLU A 193 22.05 -47.49 -1.69
C GLU A 193 22.90 -48.57 -2.39
N ASP A 194 24.01 -48.19 -3.02
CA ASP A 194 24.94 -49.13 -3.68
C ASP A 194 25.63 -50.12 -2.71
N ILE A 195 25.68 -49.81 -1.41
CA ILE A 195 26.31 -50.65 -0.38
C ILE A 195 25.33 -51.71 0.15
N PHE A 196 24.02 -51.50 0.04
CA PHE A 196 23.01 -52.45 0.52
C PHE A 196 22.54 -53.46 -0.54
N ASP A 197 22.94 -53.30 -1.81
CA ASP A 197 22.61 -54.19 -2.93
C ASP A 197 23.72 -55.21 -3.31
N GLN A 198 24.71 -55.44 -2.43
CA GLN A 198 25.74 -56.50 -2.58
C GLN A 198 25.60 -57.66 -1.58
#